data_AF-A0A235B777-F1
#
_entry.id   AF-A0A235B777-F1
#
_cell.length_a   1.000
_cell.length_b   1.000
_cell.length_c   1.000
_cell.angle_alpha   90.00
_cell.angle_beta   90.00
_cell.angle_gamma   90.00
#
_symmetry.space_group_name_H-M   'P 1'
#
loop_
_entity.id
_entity.type
_entity.pdbx_description
1 polymer ?
#
loop_
_entity_poly.entity_id
_entity_poly.type
_entity_poly.pdbx_seq_one_letter_code
_entity_poly.pdbx_strand_id
1 'polypeptide(L)'
;MNISEIQQIGTVVRKVRKERGLRLGDLADENISSATISNIERSVPHVHDSKVYYLLDKLKIGGNEGSEVMYEEENILRNSLLKLKLVSILWKSGKAEAAI
;
A
#
# COMPACT_ATOMS: atom_id res chain seq x y z
N MET A 1 -11.18 8.14 -2.61
CA MET A 1 -11.04 9.31 -3.52
C MET A 1 -12.10 9.26 -4.62
N ASN A 2 -12.43 10.38 -5.28
CA ASN A 2 -13.33 10.36 -6.43
C ASN A 2 -12.60 9.97 -7.74
N ILE A 3 -13.34 9.64 -8.80
CA ILE A 3 -12.76 9.12 -10.05
C ILE A 3 -11.83 10.14 -10.73
N SER A 4 -12.19 11.42 -10.71
CA SER A 4 -11.40 12.50 -11.33
C SER A 4 -10.05 12.69 -10.62
N GLU A 5 -10.07 12.68 -9.28
CA GLU A 5 -8.86 12.76 -8.46
C GLU A 5 -7.90 11.59 -8.74
N ILE A 6 -8.42 10.36 -8.82
CA ILE A 6 -7.59 9.17 -9.11
C ILE A 6 -6.93 9.29 -10.49
N GLN A 7 -7.66 9.80 -11.49
CA GLN A 7 -7.11 10.01 -12.84
C GLN A 7 -5.98 11.03 -12.87
N GLN A 8 -6.16 12.14 -12.15
CA GLN A 8 -5.12 13.17 -12.02
C GLN A 8 -3.90 12.62 -11.30
N ILE A 9 -4.10 11.90 -10.18
CA ILE A 9 -3.02 11.28 -9.42
C ILE A 9 -2.24 10.27 -10.27
N GLY A 10 -2.92 9.35 -10.95
CA GLY A 10 -2.27 8.35 -11.81
C GLY A 10 -1.40 9.00 -12.90
N THR A 11 -1.89 10.09 -13.49
CA THR A 11 -1.15 10.88 -14.48
C THR A 11 0.09 11.54 -13.88
N VAL A 12 -0.03 12.18 -12.72
CA VAL A 12 1.08 12.85 -12.03
C VAL A 12 2.15 11.84 -11.60
N VAL A 13 1.74 10.73 -10.98
CA VAL A 13 2.64 9.63 -10.57
C VAL A 13 3.43 9.11 -11.76
N ARG A 14 2.76 8.82 -12.89
CA ARG A 14 3.42 8.35 -14.12
C ARG A 14 4.42 9.36 -14.67
N LYS A 15 4.05 10.64 -14.68
CA LYS A 15 4.91 11.72 -15.15
C LYS A 15 6.17 11.83 -14.29
N VAL A 16 6.01 11.99 -12.98
CA VAL A 16 7.13 12.15 -12.04
C VAL A 16 8.07 10.94 -12.08
N ARG A 17 7.53 9.71 -12.10
CA ARG A 17 8.36 8.51 -12.17
C ARG A 17 9.23 8.50 -13.43
N LYS A 18 8.65 8.81 -14.60
CA LYS A 18 9.37 8.84 -15.88
C LYS A 18 10.40 9.95 -15.95
N GLU A 19 10.07 11.14 -15.45
CA GLU A 19 11.00 12.28 -15.39
C GLU A 19 12.21 11.97 -14.52
N ARG A 20 12.04 11.16 -13.47
CA ARG A 20 13.13 10.69 -12.60
C ARG A 20 13.85 9.44 -13.13
N GLY A 21 13.47 8.92 -14.31
CA GLY A 21 14.10 7.75 -14.91
C GLY A 21 13.84 6.43 -14.16
N LEU A 22 12.88 6.40 -13.24
CA LEU A 22 12.59 5.24 -12.39
C LEU A 22 11.77 4.19 -13.17
N ARG A 23 12.15 2.92 -13.06
CA ARG A 23 11.35 1.78 -13.49
C ARG A 23 10.28 1.49 -12.44
N LEU A 24 9.23 0.75 -12.82
CA LEU A 24 8.22 0.30 -11.87
C LEU A 24 8.83 -0.55 -10.75
N GLY A 25 9.80 -1.40 -11.10
CA GLY A 25 10.54 -2.22 -10.13
C GLY A 25 11.34 -1.41 -9.12
N ASP A 26 11.84 -0.22 -9.50
CA ASP A 26 12.61 0.64 -8.60
C ASP A 26 11.71 1.28 -7.52
N LEU A 27 10.40 1.39 -7.79
CA LEU A 27 9.40 1.83 -6.83
C LEU A 27 8.70 0.67 -6.11
N ALA A 28 8.84 -0.55 -6.58
CA ALA A 28 8.22 -1.70 -5.97
C ALA A 28 8.96 -2.13 -4.69
N ASP A 29 8.23 -2.67 -3.73
CA ASP A 29 8.74 -3.24 -2.49
C ASP A 29 7.71 -4.22 -1.90
N GLU A 30 7.93 -4.64 -0.65
CA GLU A 30 7.01 -5.49 0.12
C GLU A 30 5.62 -4.87 0.35
N ASN A 31 5.51 -3.55 0.26
CA ASN A 31 4.30 -2.78 0.49
C ASN A 31 3.54 -2.51 -0.81
N ILE A 32 4.21 -2.37 -1.95
CA ILE A 32 3.55 -2.09 -3.22
C ILE A 32 4.22 -2.82 -4.38
N SER A 33 3.42 -3.58 -5.14
CA SER A 33 3.92 -4.31 -6.31
C SER A 33 4.01 -3.43 -7.55
N SER A 34 4.90 -3.77 -8.49
CA SER A 34 4.97 -3.15 -9.82
C SER A 34 3.61 -3.16 -10.55
N ALA A 35 2.81 -4.21 -10.35
CA ALA A 35 1.47 -4.32 -10.93
C ALA A 35 0.50 -3.31 -10.30
N THR A 36 0.55 -3.15 -8.98
CA THR A 36 -0.23 -2.14 -8.24
C THR A 36 0.15 -0.72 -8.67
N ILE A 37 1.44 -0.42 -8.80
CA ILE A 37 1.91 0.87 -9.31
C ILE A 37 1.37 1.11 -10.73
N SER A 38 1.46 0.11 -11.61
CA SER A 38 0.89 0.19 -12.97
C SER A 38 -0.62 0.43 -12.97
N ASN A 39 -1.36 -0.20 -12.05
CA ASN A 39 -2.79 0.03 -11.88
C ASN A 39 -3.10 1.46 -11.44
N ILE A 40 -2.30 2.03 -10.53
CA ILE A 40 -2.42 3.44 -10.10
C ILE A 40 -2.17 4.38 -11.28
N GLU A 41 -1.07 4.17 -12.03
CA GLU A 41 -0.76 5.01 -13.20
C GLU A 41 -1.84 4.98 -14.28
N ARG A 42 -2.52 3.83 -14.44
CA ARG A 42 -3.62 3.65 -15.40
C ARG A 42 -4.98 4.01 -14.82
N SER A 43 -5.04 4.47 -13.57
CA SER A 43 -6.29 4.87 -12.91
C SER A 43 -7.34 3.74 -12.90
N VAL A 44 -6.87 2.50 -12.70
CA VAL A 44 -7.75 1.31 -12.67
C VAL A 44 -8.73 1.45 -11.49
N PRO A 45 -10.02 1.16 -11.69
CA PRO A 45 -11.00 1.17 -10.61
C PRO A 45 -10.60 0.27 -9.44
N HIS A 46 -10.99 0.65 -8.22
CA HIS A 46 -10.79 -0.12 -6.98
C HIS A 46 -9.35 -0.28 -6.48
N VAL A 47 -8.40 0.53 -6.93
CA VAL A 47 -7.12 0.61 -6.20
C VAL A 47 -7.38 1.22 -4.82
N HIS A 48 -6.87 0.56 -3.78
CA HIS A 48 -7.05 1.00 -2.40
C HIS A 48 -6.33 2.33 -2.16
N ASP A 49 -7.04 3.30 -1.58
CA ASP A 49 -6.53 4.66 -1.34
C ASP A 49 -5.18 4.64 -0.59
N SER A 50 -4.99 3.73 0.39
CA SER A 50 -3.71 3.64 1.12
C SER A 50 -2.50 3.34 0.23
N LYS A 51 -2.65 2.57 -0.85
CA LYS A 51 -1.56 2.29 -1.79
C LYS A 51 -1.26 3.49 -2.69
N VAL A 52 -2.27 4.31 -2.98
CA VAL A 52 -2.09 5.56 -3.71
C VAL A 52 -1.30 6.54 -2.86
N TYR A 53 -1.69 6.72 -1.60
CA TYR A 53 -0.97 7.60 -0.67
C TYR A 53 0.47 7.13 -0.41
N TYR A 54 0.68 5.82 -0.21
CA TYR A 54 2.02 5.25 -0.07
C TYR A 54 2.91 5.59 -1.27
N LEU A 55 2.40 5.45 -2.49
CA LEU A 55 3.18 5.75 -3.69
C LEU A 55 3.46 7.25 -3.87
N LEU A 56 2.50 8.11 -3.51
CA LEU A 56 2.69 9.56 -3.50
C LEU A 56 3.80 9.96 -2.52
N ASP A 57 3.80 9.39 -1.31
CA ASP A 57 4.85 9.65 -0.32
C ASP A 57 6.21 9.09 -0.76
N LYS A 58 6.24 7.87 -1.31
CA LYS A 58 7.48 7.28 -1.84
C LYS A 58 8.11 8.14 -2.95
N LEU A 59 7.27 8.83 -3.72
CA LEU A 59 7.71 9.80 -4.74
C LEU A 59 7.90 11.22 -4.18
N LYS A 60 7.62 11.44 -2.89
CA LYS A 60 7.65 12.74 -2.19
C LYS A 60 6.84 13.80 -2.96
N ILE A 61 5.68 13.39 -3.45
CA ILE A 61 4.70 14.24 -4.14
C ILE A 61 3.66 14.67 -3.12
N GLY A 62 3.50 15.99 -2.93
CA GLY A 62 2.42 16.54 -2.10
C GLY A 62 2.72 16.62 -0.60
N GLY A 63 3.99 16.48 -0.19
CA GLY A 63 4.53 16.95 1.08
C GLY A 63 3.59 16.81 2.28
N ASN A 64 3.43 15.59 2.79
CA ASN A 64 2.95 15.43 4.16
C ASN A 64 3.71 14.29 4.81
N GLU A 65 4.67 14.67 5.66
CA GLU A 65 5.57 13.79 6.43
C GLU A 65 4.82 12.77 7.32
N GLY A 66 3.49 12.88 7.46
CA GLY A 66 2.66 12.00 8.28
C GLY A 66 2.12 10.72 7.60
N SER A 67 2.26 10.55 6.29
CA SER A 67 1.63 9.40 5.60
C SER A 67 2.41 8.09 5.73
N GLU A 68 3.74 8.16 5.84
CA GLU A 68 4.61 7.01 6.12
C GLU A 68 4.34 6.44 7.53
N VAL A 69 4.15 7.33 8.52
CA VAL A 69 3.79 6.97 9.90
C VAL A 69 2.42 6.29 9.96
N MET A 70 1.40 6.85 9.29
CA MET A 70 0.05 6.24 9.26
C MET A 70 0.03 4.86 8.59
N TYR A 71 0.81 4.67 7.52
CA TYR A 71 0.87 3.39 6.83
C TYR A 71 1.59 2.32 7.66
N GLU A 72 2.67 2.70 8.34
CA GLU A 72 3.37 1.81 9.27
C GLU A 72 2.45 1.40 10.44
N GLU A 73 1.68 2.35 11.00
CA GLU A 73 0.67 2.08 12.02
C GLU A 73 -0.43 1.12 11.53
N GLU A 74 -0.96 1.33 10.32
CA GLU A 74 -1.97 0.44 9.71
C GLU A 74 -1.42 -0.99 9.53
N ASN A 75 -0.16 -1.11 9.10
CA ASN A 75 0.51 -2.40 8.94
C ASN A 75 0.76 -3.10 10.29
N ILE A 76 1.21 -2.38 11.31
CA ILE A 76 1.42 -2.92 12.66
C ILE A 76 0.09 -3.46 13.21
N LEU A 77 -0.99 -2.69 13.08
CA LEU A 77 -2.32 -3.09 13.51
C LEU A 77 -2.81 -4.32 12.73
N ARG A 78 -2.65 -4.32 11.40
CA ARG A 78 -3.05 -5.44 10.54
C ARG A 78 -2.29 -6.72 10.90
N ASN A 79 -0.97 -6.64 11.08
CA ASN A 79 -0.14 -7.77 11.46
C ASN A 79 -0.49 -8.30 12.85
N SER A 80 -0.76 -7.41 13.80
CA SER A 80 -1.20 -7.79 15.15
C SER A 80 -2.56 -8.49 15.12
N LEU A 81 -3.51 -7.97 14.33
CA LEU A 81 -4.82 -8.60 14.14
C LEU A 81 -4.71 -9.97 13.46
N LEU A 82 -3.83 -10.13 12.47
CA LEU A 82 -3.57 -11.41 11.83
C LEU A 82 -3.02 -12.45 12.81
N LYS A 83 -2.06 -12.06 13.67
CA LYS A 83 -1.54 -12.93 14.73
C LYS A 83 -2.65 -13.38 15.69
N LEU A 84 -3.50 -12.46 16.14
CA LEU A 84 -4.64 -12.79 17.01
C LEU A 84 -5.65 -13.73 16.33
N LYS A 85 -5.94 -13.50 15.04
CA LYS A 85 -6.81 -14.39 14.26
C LYS A 85 -6.21 -15.79 14.13
N LEU A 86 -4.90 -15.89 13.91
CA LEU A 86 -4.21 -17.18 13.84
C LEU A 86 -4.33 -17.95 15.16
N VAL A 87 -4.07 -17.31 16.30
CA VAL A 87 -4.25 -17.90 17.63
C VAL A 87 -5.69 -18.39 17.82
N SER A 88 -6.67 -17.56 17.47
CA SER A 88 -8.11 -17.93 17.52
C SER A 88 -8.43 -19.16 16.67
N ILE A 89 -7.88 -19.24 15.45
CA ILE A 89 -8.07 -20.39 14.57
C ILE A 89 -7.41 -21.65 15.15
N LEU A 90 -6.18 -21.54 15.65
CA LEU A 90 -5.45 -22.65 16.24
C LEU A 90 -6.17 -23.21 17.47
N TRP A 91 -6.66 -22.33 18.35
CA TRP A 91 -7.51 -22.69 19.48
C TRP A 91 -8.77 -23.43 19.05
N LYS A 92 -9.51 -22.88 18.08
CA LYS A 92 -10.74 -23.51 17.55
C LYS A 92 -10.49 -24.86 16.88
N SER A 93 -9.32 -25.04 16.28
CA SER A 93 -8.91 -26.29 15.63
C SER A 93 -8.39 -27.36 16.60
N GLY A 94 -8.39 -27.09 17.92
CA GLY A 94 -7.91 -28.01 18.95
C GLY A 94 -6.39 -28.12 19.03
N LYS A 95 -5.64 -27.25 18.33
CA LYS A 95 -4.17 -27.21 18.31
C LYS A 95 -3.65 -26.12 19.24
N ALA A 96 -4.19 -26.07 20.46
CA ALA A 96 -3.90 -24.99 21.41
C ALA A 96 -2.43 -24.93 21.82
N GLU A 97 -1.72 -26.07 21.79
CA GLU A 97 -0.28 -26.14 22.14
C GLU A 97 0.62 -25.42 21.12
N ALA A 98 0.15 -25.21 19.89
CA ALA A 98 0.88 -24.47 18.85
C ALA A 98 0.56 -22.96 18.86
N ALA A 99 -0.26 -22.48 19.81
CA ALA A 99 -0.77 -21.12 19.86
C ALA A 99 -0.13 -20.24 20.96
N ILE A 100 0.85 -20.78 21.70
CA ILE A 100 1.64 -20.11 22.75
C ILE A 100 3.08 -19.97 22.23
#